data_AF-A0A970DTH3-F1
#
_entry.id   AF-A0A970DTH3-F1
#
_cell.length_a   1.000
_cell.length_b   1.000
_cell.length_c   1.000
_cell.angle_alpha   90.00
_cell.angle_beta   90.00
_cell.angle_gamma   90.00
#
_symmetry.space_group_name_H-M   'P 1'
#
loop_
_entity.id
_entity.type
_entity.pdbx_description
1 polymer ?
#
loop_
_entity_poly.entity_id
_entity_poly.type
_entity_poly.pdbx_seq_one_letter_code
_entity_poly.pdbx_strand_id
1 'polypeptide(L)'
;MSGSTKINAIKQNVRLKQFLGWTIGIALPAAVTTMVNNGPVTIVAIIAYWYFCGIVLRGIIGTKIPIFNIRFNLIKKQLLAIIITTAMGIGVYVVYYSPGQNNAIEYLLSAIIFVLINGLMEPLIWANIYDLAGCRIKLFGYAAVIANILIIYTMFWSNYCRFLPVDFPGNAIIQAIIFGLPVLVYEKSGDITIWSLQHMIYSLVIIFAGGFNISNLLHF
;
A
#
# COMPACT_ATOMS: atom_id res chain seq x y z
N MET A 1 -36.47 -25.41 8.99
CA MET A 1 -35.68 -24.38 9.71
C MET A 1 -35.13 -23.40 8.68
N SER A 2 -35.74 -22.21 8.62
CA SER A 2 -35.34 -21.11 7.75
C SER A 2 -34.02 -20.52 8.28
N GLY A 3 -32.91 -20.85 7.61
CA GLY A 3 -31.62 -20.26 7.92
C GLY A 3 -31.60 -18.84 7.38
N SER A 4 -31.66 -17.84 8.26
CA SER A 4 -31.52 -16.44 7.88
C SER A 4 -30.13 -16.23 7.26
N THR A 5 -30.04 -16.22 5.94
CA THR A 5 -28.88 -15.68 5.24
C THR A 5 -28.84 -14.20 5.55
N LYS A 6 -28.03 -13.81 6.56
CA LYS A 6 -27.77 -12.39 6.86
C LYS A 6 -27.37 -11.72 5.55
N ILE A 7 -28.28 -10.89 5.02
CA ILE A 7 -28.08 -10.14 3.79
C ILE A 7 -26.94 -9.16 4.07
N ASN A 8 -25.76 -9.43 3.52
CA ASN A 8 -24.65 -8.50 3.63
C ASN A 8 -24.96 -7.30 2.71
N ALA A 9 -25.49 -6.22 3.31
CA ALA A 9 -25.93 -5.01 2.62
C ALA A 9 -24.82 -4.36 1.79
N ILE A 10 -23.57 -4.43 2.27
CA ILE A 10 -22.39 -3.96 1.52
C ILE A 10 -22.20 -4.81 0.28
N LYS A 11 -22.40 -6.13 0.34
CA LYS A 11 -22.23 -7.02 -0.81
C LYS A 11 -23.18 -6.70 -1.96
N GLN A 12 -24.38 -6.20 -1.66
CA GLN A 12 -25.44 -5.93 -2.64
C GLN A 12 -25.52 -4.47 -3.09
N ASN A 13 -25.13 -3.51 -2.24
CA ASN A 13 -25.25 -2.08 -2.57
C ASN A 13 -23.97 -1.52 -3.20
N VAL A 14 -23.97 -1.43 -4.53
CA VAL A 14 -22.88 -0.89 -5.35
C VAL A 14 -22.49 0.54 -4.93
N ARG A 15 -23.46 1.41 -4.63
CA ARG A 15 -23.17 2.81 -4.26
C ARG A 15 -22.46 2.89 -2.91
N LEU A 16 -22.90 2.08 -1.94
CA LEU A 16 -22.25 2.00 -0.63
C LEU A 16 -20.81 1.47 -0.76
N LYS A 17 -20.56 0.46 -1.61
CA LYS A 17 -19.19 -0.02 -1.88
C LYS A 17 -18.31 1.08 -2.45
N GLN A 18 -18.79 1.81 -3.45
CA GLN A 18 -18.01 2.89 -4.07
C GLN A 18 -17.72 4.00 -3.06
N PHE A 19 -18.71 4.40 -2.27
CA PHE A 19 -18.53 5.37 -1.19
C PHE A 19 -17.45 4.91 -0.21
N LEU A 20 -17.56 3.69 0.34
CA LEU A 20 -16.57 3.12 1.24
C LEU A 20 -15.17 3.08 0.61
N GLY A 21 -15.06 2.63 -0.64
CA GLY A 21 -13.80 2.55 -1.37
C GLY A 21 -13.12 3.91 -1.51
N TRP A 22 -13.87 4.97 -1.85
CA TRP A 22 -13.34 6.33 -1.94
C TRP A 22 -13.03 6.95 -0.57
N THR A 23 -13.83 6.67 0.46
CA THR A 23 -13.55 7.11 1.83
C THR A 23 -12.25 6.51 2.34
N ILE A 24 -12.01 5.23 2.10
CA ILE A 24 -10.76 4.56 2.47
C ILE A 24 -9.61 4.99 1.56
N GLY A 25 -9.89 5.24 0.28
CA GLY A 25 -8.89 5.72 -0.67
C GLY A 25 -8.34 7.10 -0.33
N ILE A 26 -9.18 8.01 0.20
CA ILE A 26 -8.81 9.43 0.39
C ILE A 26 -8.87 9.86 1.87
N ALA A 27 -10.03 9.72 2.51
CA ALA A 27 -10.28 10.35 3.80
C ALA A 27 -9.53 9.67 4.96
N LEU A 28 -9.45 8.34 4.95
CA LEU A 28 -8.83 7.61 6.05
C LEU A 28 -7.30 7.76 6.11
N PRO A 29 -6.54 7.72 5.00
CA PRO A 29 -5.12 8.06 4.98
C PRO A 29 -4.84 9.47 5.51
N ALA A 30 -5.67 10.44 5.12
CA ALA A 30 -5.56 11.80 5.62
C ALA A 30 -5.80 11.85 7.14
N ALA A 31 -6.86 11.17 7.63
CA ALA A 31 -7.17 11.11 9.05
C ALA A 31 -6.07 10.44 9.89
N VAL A 32 -5.48 9.34 9.39
CA VAL A 32 -4.35 8.66 10.04
C VAL A 32 -3.14 9.58 10.10
N THR A 33 -2.87 10.32 9.03
CA THR A 33 -1.80 11.32 9.03
C THR A 33 -2.03 12.38 10.11
N THR A 34 -3.25 12.91 10.23
CA THR A 34 -3.56 13.93 11.23
C THR A 34 -3.47 13.40 12.65
N MET A 35 -3.89 12.16 12.89
CA MET A 35 -3.77 11.51 14.21
C MET A 35 -2.31 11.31 14.62
N VAL A 36 -1.47 10.92 13.67
CA VAL A 36 -0.03 10.74 13.85
C VAL A 36 0.67 12.07 14.17
N ASN A 37 0.30 13.16 13.49
CA ASN A 37 0.94 14.46 13.69
C ASN A 37 0.51 15.16 14.99
N ASN A 38 -0.61 14.76 15.61
CA ASN A 38 -1.19 15.42 16.77
C ASN A 38 -1.12 14.60 18.07
N GLY A 39 -0.46 13.43 18.09
CA GLY A 39 -0.37 12.60 19.28
C GLY A 39 0.81 11.63 19.30
N PRO A 40 1.23 11.18 20.49
CA PRO A 40 2.45 10.38 20.71
C PRO A 40 2.32 8.90 20.27
N VAL A 41 1.36 8.56 19.40
CA VAL A 41 0.95 7.17 19.17
C VAL A 41 0.89 6.78 17.69
N THR A 42 1.89 7.22 16.93
CA THR A 42 2.08 6.95 15.50
C THR A 42 1.89 5.47 15.12
N ILE A 43 2.59 4.57 15.81
CA ILE A 43 2.56 3.13 15.51
C ILE A 43 1.17 2.52 15.75
N VAL A 44 0.47 2.95 16.80
CA VAL A 44 -0.88 2.43 17.09
C VAL A 44 -1.88 2.90 16.03
N ALA A 45 -1.78 4.15 15.59
CA ALA A 45 -2.62 4.68 14.51
C ALA A 45 -2.40 3.90 13.20
N ILE A 46 -1.15 3.60 12.86
CA ILE A 46 -0.79 2.81 11.67
C ILE A 46 -1.31 1.37 11.78
N ILE A 47 -1.10 0.71 12.93
CA ILE A 47 -1.57 -0.67 13.15
C ILE A 47 -3.09 -0.72 13.05
N ALA A 48 -3.81 0.24 13.64
CA ALA A 48 -5.25 0.32 13.55
C ALA A 48 -5.72 0.50 12.10
N TYR A 49 -5.07 1.39 11.34
CA TYR A 49 -5.31 1.58 9.91
C TYR A 49 -5.12 0.29 9.12
N TRP A 50 -3.96 -0.36 9.26
CA TRP A 50 -3.65 -1.60 8.56
C TRP A 50 -4.62 -2.72 8.91
N TYR A 51 -4.89 -2.92 10.19
CA TYR A 51 -5.81 -3.96 10.67
C TYR A 51 -7.22 -3.74 10.13
N PHE A 52 -7.74 -2.51 10.24
CA PHE A 52 -9.11 -2.21 9.83
C PHE A 52 -9.26 -2.23 8.30
N CYS A 53 -8.42 -1.49 7.58
CA CYS A 53 -8.52 -1.37 6.11
C CYS A 53 -8.03 -2.59 5.36
N GLY A 54 -7.11 -3.36 5.94
CA GLY A 54 -6.60 -4.59 5.36
C GLY A 54 -7.50 -5.77 5.69
N ILE A 55 -7.47 -6.22 6.95
CA ILE A 55 -8.04 -7.52 7.35
C ILE A 55 -9.55 -7.42 7.61
N VAL A 56 -9.97 -6.51 8.49
CA VAL A 56 -11.37 -6.41 8.91
C VAL A 56 -12.27 -6.09 7.72
N LEU A 57 -11.88 -5.09 6.92
CA LEU A 57 -12.61 -4.69 5.73
C LEU A 57 -12.74 -5.82 4.71
N ARG A 58 -11.68 -6.62 4.49
CA ARG A 58 -11.72 -7.79 3.60
C ARG A 58 -12.79 -8.78 4.07
N GLY A 59 -12.84 -9.05 5.37
CA GLY A 59 -13.88 -9.86 6.00
C GLY A 59 -15.29 -9.29 5.79
N ILE A 60 -15.46 -7.98 5.97
CA ILE A 60 -16.74 -7.27 5.77
C ILE A 60 -17.23 -7.36 4.32
N ILE A 61 -16.34 -7.19 3.33
CA ILE A 61 -16.66 -7.32 1.90
C ILE A 61 -17.00 -8.79 1.56
N GLY A 62 -16.55 -9.74 2.38
CA GLY A 62 -16.77 -11.16 2.21
C GLY A 62 -15.91 -11.74 1.10
N THR A 63 -14.69 -11.25 0.97
CA THR A 63 -13.66 -11.74 0.05
C THR A 63 -12.55 -12.44 0.83
N LYS A 64 -11.87 -13.41 0.20
CA LYS A 64 -10.71 -14.06 0.81
C LYS A 64 -9.46 -13.18 0.70
N ILE A 65 -8.50 -13.38 1.59
CA ILE A 65 -7.17 -12.77 1.49
C ILE A 65 -6.49 -13.34 0.22
N PRO A 66 -6.11 -12.50 -0.76
CA PRO A 66 -5.70 -12.94 -2.09
C PRO A 66 -4.20 -13.24 -2.19
N ILE A 67 -3.69 -14.22 -1.43
CA ILE A 67 -2.25 -14.54 -1.41
C ILE A 67 -2.02 -16.00 -1.84
N PHE A 68 -0.85 -16.28 -2.42
CA PHE A 68 -0.33 -17.60 -2.80
C PHE A 68 -1.13 -18.36 -3.87
N ASN A 69 -1.80 -17.65 -4.77
CA ASN A 69 -2.50 -18.23 -5.92
C ASN A 69 -2.07 -17.58 -7.24
N ILE A 70 -0.76 -17.53 -7.48
CA ILE A 70 -0.18 -16.86 -8.65
C ILE A 70 -0.32 -17.73 -9.90
N ARG A 71 -0.92 -17.16 -10.95
CA ARG A 71 -1.00 -17.76 -12.28
C ARG A 71 -0.13 -17.00 -13.27
N PHE A 72 1.17 -17.30 -13.28
CA PHE A 72 2.18 -16.59 -14.08
C PHE A 72 1.82 -16.48 -15.57
N ASN A 73 1.17 -17.49 -16.14
CA ASN A 73 0.76 -17.49 -17.55
C ASN A 73 -0.20 -16.35 -17.92
N LEU A 74 -1.00 -15.84 -16.99
CA LEU A 74 -1.97 -14.77 -17.23
C LEU A 74 -1.37 -13.36 -17.12
N ILE A 75 -0.21 -13.23 -16.47
CA ILE A 75 0.34 -11.94 -16.04
C ILE A 75 1.72 -11.62 -16.60
N LYS A 76 2.25 -12.43 -17.55
CA LYS A 76 3.63 -12.28 -18.06
C LYS A 76 3.97 -10.85 -18.53
N LYS A 77 3.05 -10.21 -19.27
CA LYS A 77 3.25 -8.85 -19.78
C LYS A 77 3.27 -7.80 -18.65
N GLN A 78 2.35 -7.92 -17.69
CA GLN A 78 2.26 -7.04 -16.53
C GLN A 78 3.48 -7.20 -15.62
N LEU A 79 3.90 -8.45 -15.40
CA LEU A 79 5.06 -8.78 -14.59
C LEU A 79 6.34 -8.17 -15.17
N LEU A 80 6.53 -8.25 -16.49
CA LEU A 80 7.67 -7.61 -17.15
C LEU A 80 7.67 -6.09 -16.92
N ALA A 81 6.52 -5.43 -17.09
CA ALA A 81 6.40 -4.00 -16.84
C ALA A 81 6.73 -3.65 -15.39
N ILE A 82 6.22 -4.41 -14.42
CA ILE A 82 6.52 -4.23 -12.99
C ILE A 82 8.01 -4.39 -12.71
N ILE A 83 8.66 -5.41 -13.28
CA ILE A 83 10.11 -5.62 -13.10
C ILE A 83 10.89 -4.43 -13.63
N ILE A 84 10.60 -3.98 -14.86
CA ILE A 84 11.29 -2.84 -15.48
C ILE A 84 11.09 -1.56 -14.65
N THR A 85 9.84 -1.24 -14.31
CA THR A 85 9.50 -0.02 -13.57
C THR A 85 10.08 -0.04 -12.15
N THR A 86 10.08 -1.21 -11.48
CA THR A 86 10.70 -1.37 -10.16
C THR A 86 12.21 -1.22 -10.24
N ALA A 87 12.86 -1.84 -11.24
CA ALA A 87 14.30 -1.72 -11.44
C ALA A 87 14.72 -0.28 -11.75
N MET A 88 13.95 0.44 -12.59
CA MET A 88 14.16 1.86 -12.84
C MET A 88 14.04 2.67 -11.54
N GLY A 89 12.98 2.46 -10.76
CA GLY A 89 12.79 3.14 -9.48
C GLY A 89 13.93 2.89 -8.49
N ILE A 90 14.40 1.65 -8.39
CA ILE A 90 15.57 1.27 -7.57
C ILE A 90 16.84 1.96 -8.08
N GLY A 91 17.07 1.95 -9.39
CA GLY A 91 18.23 2.59 -10.02
C GLY A 91 18.29 4.07 -9.69
N VAL A 92 17.16 4.79 -9.80
CA VAL A 92 17.10 6.20 -9.39
C VAL A 92 17.39 6.33 -7.89
N TYR A 93 16.84 5.46 -7.05
CA TYR A 93 17.09 5.50 -5.61
C TYR A 93 18.58 5.36 -5.25
N VAL A 94 19.27 4.42 -5.88
CA VAL A 94 20.71 4.16 -5.66
C VAL A 94 21.60 5.30 -6.18
N VAL A 95 21.20 5.97 -7.27
CA VAL A 95 21.97 7.09 -7.83
C VAL A 95 21.88 8.34 -6.94
N TYR A 96 20.71 8.62 -6.38
CA TYR A 96 20.45 9.87 -5.66
C TYR A 96 20.65 9.78 -4.15
N TYR A 97 20.64 8.57 -3.57
CA TYR A 97 20.79 8.39 -2.13
C TYR A 97 22.03 7.57 -1.77
N SER A 98 22.71 8.02 -0.73
CA SER A 98 23.85 7.32 -0.15
C SER A 98 23.37 6.41 0.98
N PRO A 99 24.01 5.24 1.20
CA PRO A 99 23.69 4.38 2.33
C PRO A 99 23.68 5.14 3.65
N GLY A 100 22.60 4.96 4.42
CA GLY A 100 22.46 5.56 5.75
C GLY A 100 23.38 4.90 6.77
N GLN A 101 23.68 5.60 7.86
CA GLN A 101 24.43 5.06 9.00
C GLN A 101 23.48 4.55 10.09
N ASN A 102 22.55 3.67 9.74
CA ASN A 102 21.69 3.05 10.75
C ASN A 102 22.47 1.95 11.49
N ASN A 103 22.18 1.75 12.77
CA ASN A 103 22.76 0.61 13.50
C ASN A 103 22.01 -0.71 13.16
N ALA A 104 22.60 -1.85 13.53
CA ALA A 104 22.03 -3.17 13.20
C ALA A 104 20.60 -3.38 13.76
N ILE A 105 20.30 -2.79 14.91
CA ILE A 105 18.96 -2.89 15.55
C ILE A 105 17.95 -2.07 14.76
N GLU A 106 18.29 -0.86 14.34
CA GLU A 106 17.46 -0.01 13.50
C GLU A 106 17.17 -0.66 12.15
N TYR A 107 18.16 -1.29 11.52
CA TYR A 107 17.95 -2.07 10.30
C TYR A 107 16.98 -3.24 10.51
N LEU A 108 17.13 -3.98 11.62
CA LEU A 108 16.25 -5.09 11.95
C LEU A 108 14.79 -4.62 12.17
N LEU A 109 14.60 -3.59 12.98
CA LEU A 109 13.28 -3.02 13.25
C LEU A 109 12.63 -2.43 11.99
N SER A 110 13.44 -1.76 11.15
CA SER A 110 12.99 -1.25 9.86
C SER A 110 12.55 -2.37 8.94
N ALA A 111 13.30 -3.46 8.84
CA ALA A 111 12.93 -4.61 8.03
C ALA A 111 11.63 -5.26 8.54
N ILE A 112 11.43 -5.36 9.85
CA ILE A 112 10.20 -5.95 10.41
C ILE A 112 9.00 -5.04 10.13
N ILE A 113 9.08 -3.76 10.49
CA ILE A 113 7.91 -2.85 10.45
C ILE A 113 7.66 -2.36 9.02
N PHE A 114 8.68 -1.84 8.35
CA PHE A 114 8.53 -1.16 7.06
C PHE A 114 8.64 -2.07 5.84
N VAL A 115 9.36 -3.19 5.93
CA VAL A 115 9.42 -4.15 4.81
C VAL A 115 8.34 -5.20 4.97
N LEU A 116 8.35 -5.95 6.07
CA LEU A 116 7.48 -7.10 6.23
C LEU A 116 6.02 -6.69 6.50
N ILE A 117 5.78 -5.93 7.57
CA ILE A 117 4.40 -5.59 7.94
C ILE A 117 3.77 -4.67 6.89
N ASN A 118 4.45 -3.57 6.54
CA ASN A 118 3.92 -2.66 5.53
C ASN A 118 3.76 -3.33 4.15
N GLY A 119 4.79 -4.07 3.70
CA GLY A 119 4.76 -4.76 2.41
C GLY A 119 3.71 -5.87 2.30
N LEU A 120 3.18 -6.38 3.41
CA LEU A 120 2.03 -7.29 3.41
C LEU A 120 0.68 -6.55 3.48
N MET A 121 0.60 -5.49 4.29
CA MET A 121 -0.67 -4.84 4.61
C MET A 121 -1.09 -3.80 3.57
N GLU A 122 -0.19 -2.97 3.04
CA GLU A 122 -0.53 -1.94 2.04
C GLU A 122 -1.12 -2.53 0.75
N PRO A 123 -0.52 -3.56 0.13
CA PRO A 123 -1.12 -4.22 -1.03
C PRO A 123 -2.53 -4.79 -0.76
N LEU A 124 -2.78 -5.27 0.46
CA LEU A 124 -4.11 -5.76 0.84
C LEU A 124 -5.13 -4.61 0.94
N ILE A 125 -4.73 -3.48 1.53
CA ILE A 125 -5.56 -2.28 1.63
C ILE A 125 -5.89 -1.74 0.24
N TRP A 126 -4.91 -1.67 -0.64
CA TRP A 126 -5.12 -1.19 -2.01
C TRP A 126 -5.98 -2.15 -2.83
N ALA A 127 -5.84 -3.47 -2.66
CA ALA A 127 -6.76 -4.44 -3.25
C ALA A 127 -8.21 -4.23 -2.77
N ASN A 128 -8.41 -3.92 -1.49
CA ASN A 128 -9.72 -3.60 -0.95
C ASN A 128 -10.30 -2.30 -1.53
N ILE A 129 -9.49 -1.24 -1.62
CA ILE A 129 -9.87 0.03 -2.26
C ILE A 129 -10.28 -0.21 -3.71
N TYR A 130 -9.46 -0.96 -4.46
CA TYR A 130 -9.73 -1.29 -5.85
C TYR A 130 -11.05 -2.04 -6.02
N ASP A 131 -11.28 -3.09 -5.21
CA ASP A 131 -12.49 -3.91 -5.29
C ASP A 131 -13.76 -3.12 -4.91
N LEU A 132 -13.64 -2.17 -3.97
CA LEU A 132 -14.74 -1.33 -3.50
C LEU A 132 -15.05 -0.18 -4.47
N ALA A 133 -14.08 0.70 -4.73
CA ALA A 133 -14.25 1.87 -5.59
C ALA A 133 -14.50 1.46 -7.05
N GLY A 134 -13.82 0.39 -7.48
CA GLY A 134 -13.92 -0.18 -8.82
C GLY A 134 -15.08 -1.16 -9.03
N CYS A 135 -15.98 -1.33 -8.06
CA CYS A 135 -16.99 -2.39 -8.13
C CYS A 135 -17.96 -2.26 -9.32
N ARG A 136 -18.15 -1.06 -9.86
CA ARG A 136 -18.96 -0.79 -11.06
C ARG A 136 -18.10 -0.48 -12.29
N ILE A 137 -17.09 0.36 -12.11
CA ILE A 137 -16.20 0.84 -13.17
C ILE A 137 -14.78 0.70 -12.67
N LYS A 138 -14.01 -0.21 -13.28
CA LYS A 138 -12.63 -0.54 -12.85
C LYS A 138 -11.71 0.68 -12.81
N LEU A 139 -11.91 1.64 -13.71
CA LEU A 139 -11.17 2.92 -13.75
C LEU A 139 -11.23 3.67 -12.41
N PHE A 140 -12.37 3.64 -11.70
CA PHE A 140 -12.46 4.27 -10.38
C PHE A 140 -11.69 3.51 -9.31
N GLY A 141 -11.55 2.19 -9.43
CA GLY A 141 -10.66 1.41 -8.59
C GLY A 141 -9.20 1.83 -8.77
N TYR A 142 -8.75 1.97 -10.02
CA TYR A 142 -7.42 2.47 -10.34
C TYR A 142 -7.17 3.87 -9.79
N ALA A 143 -8.11 4.80 -10.03
CA ALA A 143 -8.00 6.17 -9.57
C ALA A 143 -7.96 6.27 -8.03
N ALA A 144 -8.78 5.46 -7.33
CA ALA A 144 -8.81 5.46 -5.86
C ALA A 144 -7.51 4.89 -5.25
N VAL A 145 -6.92 3.85 -5.85
CA VAL A 145 -5.61 3.33 -5.41
C VAL A 145 -4.50 4.37 -5.64
N ILE A 146 -4.46 5.00 -6.82
CA ILE A 146 -3.48 6.06 -7.12
C ILE A 146 -3.64 7.23 -6.14
N ALA A 147 -4.87 7.69 -5.88
CA ALA A 147 -5.14 8.74 -4.90
C ALA A 147 -4.65 8.33 -3.51
N ASN A 148 -4.90 7.09 -3.08
CA ASN A 148 -4.44 6.58 -1.80
C ASN A 148 -2.90 6.60 -1.69
N ILE A 149 -2.20 6.08 -2.70
CA ILE A 149 -0.73 6.09 -2.77
C ILE A 149 -0.22 7.52 -2.66
N LEU A 150 -0.75 8.44 -3.48
CA LEU A 150 -0.32 9.84 -3.45
C LEU A 150 -0.54 10.46 -2.06
N ILE A 151 -1.72 10.29 -1.47
CA ILE A 151 -2.04 10.89 -0.17
C ILE A 151 -1.18 10.28 0.95
N ILE A 152 -1.12 8.96 1.08
CA ILE A 152 -0.39 8.33 2.19
C ILE A 152 1.12 8.56 2.06
N TYR A 153 1.68 8.55 0.85
CA TYR A 153 3.11 8.78 0.65
C TYR A 153 3.51 10.26 0.78
N THR A 154 2.63 11.20 0.41
CA THR A 154 2.92 12.64 0.55
C THR A 154 2.65 13.17 1.94
N MET A 155 1.59 12.71 2.60
CA MET A 155 1.14 13.26 3.88
C MET A 155 1.71 12.49 5.08
N PHE A 156 1.78 11.16 5.01
CA PHE A 156 2.20 10.33 6.15
C PHE A 156 3.65 9.87 6.02
N TRP A 157 3.96 9.09 4.98
CA TRP A 157 5.27 8.45 4.90
C TRP A 157 6.41 9.44 4.66
N SER A 158 6.17 10.61 4.08
CA SER A 158 7.19 11.65 3.87
C SER A 158 7.90 12.09 5.15
N ASN A 159 7.27 11.92 6.32
CA ASN A 159 7.85 12.23 7.63
C ASN A 159 8.86 11.16 8.12
N TYR A 160 8.76 9.93 7.61
CA TYR A 160 9.56 8.78 8.05
C TYR A 160 10.47 8.22 6.96
N CYS A 161 10.09 8.42 5.70
CA CYS A 161 10.73 7.91 4.51
C CYS A 161 11.08 9.06 3.56
N ARG A 162 12.34 9.14 3.17
CA ARG A 162 12.78 9.91 2.01
C ARG A 162 12.45 9.12 0.76
N PHE A 163 11.32 9.39 0.13
CA PHE A 163 11.07 8.88 -1.23
C PHE A 163 11.99 9.58 -2.23
N LEU A 164 12.11 9.09 -3.48
CA LEU A 164 12.96 9.66 -4.57
C LEU A 164 13.13 11.19 -4.44
N PRO A 165 14.31 11.78 -4.70
CA PRO A 165 14.70 13.14 -4.25
C PRO A 165 13.52 14.11 -4.17
N VAL A 166 13.27 14.66 -2.97
CA VAL A 166 12.16 15.59 -2.67
C VAL A 166 12.16 16.79 -3.62
N ASP A 167 13.34 17.15 -4.12
CA ASP A 167 13.56 18.22 -5.10
C ASP A 167 13.14 17.86 -6.53
N PHE A 168 12.72 16.61 -6.78
CA PHE A 168 12.19 16.17 -8.07
C PHE A 168 10.65 16.25 -8.05
N PRO A 169 10.02 17.24 -8.74
CA PRO A 169 8.57 17.42 -8.73
C PRO A 169 7.78 16.22 -9.27
N GLY A 170 8.42 15.25 -9.93
CA GLY A 170 7.81 14.00 -10.39
C GLY A 170 7.82 12.83 -9.39
N ASN A 171 8.39 12.96 -8.19
CA ASN A 171 8.57 11.84 -7.26
C ASN A 171 7.25 11.14 -6.89
N ALA A 172 6.24 11.89 -6.44
CA ALA A 172 4.96 11.32 -6.04
C ALA A 172 4.26 10.56 -7.19
N ILE A 173 4.37 11.08 -8.42
CA ILE A 173 3.84 10.46 -9.62
C ILE A 173 4.58 9.15 -9.92
N ILE A 174 5.91 9.14 -9.80
CA ILE A 174 6.72 7.93 -10.00
C ILE A 174 6.34 6.86 -8.96
N GLN A 175 6.15 7.23 -7.70
CA GLN A 175 5.69 6.29 -6.66
C GLN A 175 4.30 5.73 -6.98
N ALA A 176 3.37 6.58 -7.42
CA ALA A 176 2.04 6.15 -7.84
C ALA A 176 2.09 5.18 -9.04
N ILE A 177 3.03 5.37 -9.96
CA ILE A 177 3.25 4.44 -11.08
C ILE A 177 3.84 3.12 -10.55
N ILE A 178 4.92 3.18 -9.76
CA ILE A 178 5.62 1.99 -9.24
C ILE A 178 4.67 1.11 -8.41
N PHE A 179 3.95 1.70 -7.46
CA PHE A 179 3.06 0.97 -6.56
C PHE A 179 1.66 0.74 -7.11
N GLY A 180 1.22 1.54 -8.09
CA GLY A 180 -0.10 1.38 -8.73
C GLY A 180 -0.10 0.35 -9.87
N LEU A 181 1.01 0.16 -10.58
CA LEU A 181 1.10 -0.79 -11.69
C LEU A 181 0.78 -2.25 -11.28
N PRO A 182 1.20 -2.75 -10.11
CA PRO A 182 0.80 -4.07 -9.60
C PRO A 182 -0.70 -4.31 -9.45
N VAL A 183 -1.54 -3.27 -9.42
CA VAL A 183 -3.01 -3.43 -9.49
C VAL A 183 -3.42 -4.18 -10.76
N LEU A 184 -2.71 -4.00 -11.87
CA LEU A 184 -2.98 -4.73 -13.13
C LEU A 184 -2.73 -6.23 -13.01
N VAL A 185 -1.75 -6.63 -12.18
CA VAL A 185 -1.53 -8.04 -11.86
C VAL A 185 -2.69 -8.54 -11.02
N TYR A 186 -3.04 -7.81 -9.96
CA TYR A 186 -4.16 -8.17 -9.09
C TYR A 186 -5.48 -8.32 -9.85
N GLU A 187 -5.81 -7.39 -10.76
CA GLU A 187 -7.04 -7.48 -11.59
C GLU A 187 -7.10 -8.80 -12.38
N LYS A 188 -5.95 -9.27 -12.89
CA LYS A 188 -5.88 -10.46 -13.75
C LYS A 188 -5.73 -11.76 -13.00
N SER A 189 -4.95 -11.79 -11.92
CA SER A 189 -4.67 -13.00 -11.13
C SER A 189 -5.61 -13.17 -9.95
N GLY A 190 -6.20 -12.08 -9.46
CA GLY A 190 -6.86 -12.03 -8.16
C GLY A 190 -5.90 -12.28 -6.99
N ASP A 191 -4.61 -12.01 -7.18
CA ASP A 191 -3.52 -12.32 -6.23
C ASP A 191 -2.59 -11.12 -6.03
N ILE A 192 -2.28 -10.80 -4.76
CA ILE A 192 -1.43 -9.66 -4.36
C ILE A 192 0.01 -10.07 -4.04
N THR A 193 0.39 -11.33 -4.20
CA THR A 193 1.72 -11.83 -3.80
C THR A 193 2.83 -11.11 -4.55
N ILE A 194 2.67 -10.92 -5.87
CA ILE A 194 3.64 -10.16 -6.69
C ILE A 194 3.71 -8.70 -6.25
N TRP A 195 2.57 -8.11 -5.92
CA TRP A 195 2.51 -6.74 -5.40
C TRP A 195 3.26 -6.61 -4.07
N SER A 196 3.03 -7.56 -3.15
CA SER A 196 3.67 -7.61 -1.85
C SER A 196 5.18 -7.81 -1.98
N LEU A 197 5.62 -8.73 -2.83
CA LEU A 197 7.05 -8.94 -3.10
C LEU A 197 7.72 -7.71 -3.69
N GLN A 198 7.07 -7.06 -4.68
CA GLN A 198 7.58 -5.83 -5.27
C GLN A 198 7.72 -4.73 -4.22
N HIS A 199 6.71 -4.58 -3.36
CA HIS A 199 6.71 -3.60 -2.28
C HIS A 199 7.83 -3.86 -1.26
N MET A 200 8.00 -5.12 -0.83
CA MET A 200 9.06 -5.52 0.10
C MET A 200 10.45 -5.25 -0.47
N ILE A 201 10.69 -5.61 -1.73
CA ILE A 201 11.97 -5.37 -2.40
C ILE A 201 12.26 -3.87 -2.48
N TYR A 202 11.26 -3.07 -2.84
CA TYR A 202 11.42 -1.62 -2.93
C TYR A 202 11.66 -0.97 -1.56
N SER A 203 10.93 -1.39 -0.53
CA SER A 203 11.12 -0.94 0.86
C SER A 203 12.49 -1.33 1.41
N LEU A 204 13.03 -2.49 1.05
CA LEU A 204 14.40 -2.89 1.45
C LEU A 204 15.44 -1.94 0.86
N VAL A 205 15.31 -1.60 -0.42
CA VAL A 205 16.21 -0.64 -1.08
C VAL A 205 16.16 0.72 -0.39
N ILE A 206 14.95 1.20 -0.05
CA ILE A 206 14.77 2.45 0.72
C ILE A 206 15.55 2.40 2.04
N ILE A 207 15.42 1.31 2.80
CA ILE A 207 16.12 1.15 4.07
C ILE A 207 17.65 1.17 3.87
N PHE A 208 18.18 0.38 2.94
CA PHE A 208 19.62 0.26 2.74
C PHE A 208 20.26 1.54 2.22
N ALA A 209 19.52 2.33 1.43
CA ALA A 209 19.94 3.66 0.99
C ALA A 209 19.65 4.77 2.02
N GLY A 210 19.41 4.43 3.29
CA GLY A 210 19.27 5.40 4.39
C GLY A 210 17.99 6.24 4.32
N GLY A 211 17.02 5.78 3.52
CA GLY A 211 15.79 6.49 3.25
C GLY A 211 14.77 6.43 4.36
N PHE A 212 14.84 5.43 5.25
CA PHE A 212 13.86 5.24 6.31
C PHE A 212 14.45 5.55 7.68
N ASN A 213 13.78 6.47 8.40
CA ASN A 213 14.13 6.87 9.75
C ASN A 213 13.17 6.22 10.75
N ILE A 214 13.55 5.04 11.23
CA ILE A 214 12.78 4.30 12.24
C ILE A 214 12.72 5.02 13.59
N SER A 215 13.74 5.82 13.94
CA SER A 215 13.74 6.56 15.21
C SER A 215 12.60 7.58 15.27
N ASN A 216 12.32 8.28 14.17
CA ASN A 216 11.16 9.18 14.06
C ASN A 216 9.83 8.43 14.18
N LEU A 217 9.76 7.18 13.71
CA LEU A 217 8.55 6.36 13.81
C LEU A 217 8.32 5.85 15.24
N LEU A 218 9.40 5.53 15.96
CA LEU A 218 9.40 4.98 17.32
C LEU A 218 9.38 6.06 18.42
N HIS A 219 9.65 7.32 18.08
CA HIS A 219 9.60 8.41 19.04
C HIS A 219 8.15 8.63 19.52
N PHE A 220 7.95 8.45 20.83
CA PHE A 220 6.75 8.75 21.58
C PHE A 220 6.74 10.22 22.01
#